data_AF-A0A382YJ93-F1
#
_entry.id   AF-A0A382YJ93-F1
#
_cell.length_a   1.000
_cell.length_b   1.000
_cell.length_c   1.000
_cell.angle_alpha   90.00
_cell.angle_beta   90.00
_cell.angle_gamma   90.00
#
_symmetry.space_group_name_H-M   'P 1'
#
loop_
_entity.id
_entity.type
_entity.pdbx_description
1 polymer ?
#
loop_
_entity_poly.entity_id
_entity_poly.type
_entity_poly.pdbx_seq_one_letter_code
_entity_poly.pdbx_strand_id
1 'polypeptide(L)'
;MDKRGTNRKSILSGPPSTIRFLLALALATVLLRIFVIQAYQIPSASMEDTLLVGDFLIGNKLAFGAYLPFTEIRMPGYKYPHNNEVVVFRFPHDNDREFIKRCVALPSQTVEIRDKVIYVDGNRTIDPERSKYVDPRVLPKESENGVRDNYGPVTVPPDHYF
;
A
#
# COMPACT_ATOMS: atom_id res chain seq x y z
N MET A 1 -69.24 -18.78 -36.00
CA MET A 1 -68.86 -18.64 -34.58
C MET A 1 -67.35 -18.81 -34.47
N ASP A 2 -66.60 -17.71 -34.45
CA ASP A 2 -65.14 -17.67 -34.30
C ASP A 2 -64.80 -17.35 -32.84
N LYS A 3 -64.20 -18.31 -32.11
CA LYS A 3 -63.72 -18.11 -30.73
C LYS A 3 -62.22 -17.87 -30.77
N ARG A 4 -61.81 -16.62 -31.03
CA ARG A 4 -60.43 -16.17 -30.80
C ARG A 4 -60.23 -15.86 -29.31
N GLY A 5 -59.74 -16.86 -28.58
CA GLY A 5 -59.22 -16.71 -27.22
C GLY A 5 -58.02 -15.77 -27.21
N THR A 6 -58.22 -14.61 -26.60
CA THR A 6 -57.22 -13.57 -26.40
C THR A 6 -56.67 -13.69 -24.97
N ASN A 7 -55.39 -13.33 -24.79
CA ASN A 7 -54.73 -13.01 -23.51
C ASN A 7 -54.37 -14.23 -22.64
N ARG A 8 -53.20 -14.35 -22.01
CA ARG A 8 -52.30 -13.34 -21.45
C ARG A 8 -50.98 -14.05 -21.04
N LYS A 9 -49.96 -14.11 -21.92
CA LYS A 9 -48.62 -14.54 -21.47
C LYS A 9 -47.99 -13.39 -20.71
N SER A 10 -47.79 -13.59 -19.41
CA SER A 10 -47.16 -12.66 -18.50
C SER A 10 -45.78 -12.27 -19.02
N ILE A 11 -45.66 -11.01 -19.42
CA ILE A 11 -44.39 -10.36 -19.70
C ILE A 11 -43.76 -10.08 -18.34
N LEU A 12 -43.22 -11.11 -17.71
CA LEU A 12 -42.21 -10.93 -16.67
C LEU A 12 -40.87 -10.80 -17.40
N SER A 13 -40.69 -9.67 -18.09
CA SER A 13 -39.40 -9.30 -18.64
C SER A 13 -38.49 -8.98 -17.47
N GLY A 14 -37.71 -9.96 -17.03
CA GLY A 14 -36.52 -9.69 -16.23
C GLY A 14 -35.67 -8.62 -16.92
N PRO A 15 -34.83 -7.88 -16.18
CA PRO A 15 -34.03 -6.81 -16.76
C PRO A 15 -33.31 -7.36 -18.01
N PRO A 16 -33.39 -6.66 -19.17
CA PRO A 16 -32.84 -7.15 -20.42
C PRO A 16 -31.41 -7.64 -20.19
N SER A 17 -31.02 -8.72 -20.84
CA SER A 17 -29.73 -9.42 -20.65
C SER A 17 -28.52 -8.48 -20.59
N THR A 18 -28.60 -7.34 -21.27
CA THR A 18 -27.65 -6.22 -21.23
C THR A 18 -27.50 -5.58 -19.84
N ILE A 19 -28.59 -5.30 -19.12
CA ILE A 19 -28.55 -4.71 -17.78
C ILE A 19 -27.88 -5.66 -16.79
N ARG A 20 -28.19 -6.97 -16.87
CA ARG A 20 -27.53 -7.99 -16.03
C ARG A 20 -26.03 -8.06 -16.30
N PHE A 21 -25.63 -7.98 -17.57
CA PHE A 21 -24.22 -7.94 -17.97
C PHE A 21 -23.51 -6.69 -17.44
N LEU A 22 -24.12 -5.50 -17.58
CA LEU A 22 -23.56 -4.26 -17.07
C LEU A 22 -23.43 -4.28 -15.53
N LEU A 23 -24.42 -4.82 -14.82
CA LEU A 23 -24.35 -5.00 -13.37
C LEU A 23 -23.24 -5.98 -12.97
N ALA A 24 -23.09 -7.10 -13.65
CA ALA A 24 -22.03 -8.06 -13.40
C ALA A 24 -20.64 -7.44 -13.65
N LEU A 25 -20.50 -6.67 -14.73
CA LEU A 25 -19.26 -5.96 -15.06
C LEU A 25 -18.92 -4.88 -14.02
N ALA A 26 -19.92 -4.09 -13.59
CA ALA A 26 -19.76 -3.09 -12.54
C ALA A 26 -19.33 -3.74 -11.22
N LEU A 27 -19.99 -4.82 -10.81
CA LEU A 27 -19.64 -5.58 -9.61
C LEU A 27 -18.21 -6.15 -9.70
N ALA A 28 -17.86 -6.77 -10.82
CA ALA A 28 -16.51 -7.28 -11.05
C ALA A 28 -15.46 -6.16 -10.95
N THR A 29 -15.72 -4.99 -11.53
CA THR A 29 -14.82 -3.83 -11.48
C THR A 29 -14.63 -3.32 -10.04
N VAL A 30 -15.71 -3.28 -9.24
CA VAL A 30 -15.65 -2.89 -7.82
C VAL A 30 -14.83 -3.90 -7.02
N LEU A 31 -15.05 -5.20 -7.21
CA LEU A 31 -14.29 -6.25 -6.55
C LEU A 31 -12.80 -6.18 -6.92
N LEU A 32 -12.48 -5.98 -8.20
CA LEU A 32 -11.10 -5.81 -8.66
C LEU A 32 -10.41 -4.60 -8.01
N ARG A 33 -11.13 -3.47 -7.84
CA ARG A 33 -10.60 -2.28 -7.15
C ARG A 33 -10.40 -2.48 -5.65
N ILE A 34 -11.27 -3.26 -5.00
CA ILE A 34 -11.18 -3.53 -3.57
C ILE A 34 -9.99 -4.45 -3.28
N PHE A 35 -9.89 -5.55 -4.03
CA PHE A 35 -9.01 -6.66 -3.69
C PHE A 35 -7.70 -6.69 -4.47
N VAL A 36 -7.66 -6.21 -5.72
CA VAL A 36 -6.56 -6.49 -6.64
C VAL A 36 -5.68 -5.29 -6.88
N ILE A 37 -6.29 -4.19 -7.34
CA ILE A 37 -5.55 -3.01 -7.80
C ILE A 37 -6.07 -1.77 -7.07
N GLN A 38 -5.17 -1.07 -6.37
CA GLN A 38 -5.40 0.30 -5.96
C GLN A 38 -4.41 1.21 -6.67
N ALA A 39 -4.95 2.22 -7.35
CA ALA A 39 -4.16 3.33 -7.85
C ALA A 39 -3.92 4.29 -6.68
N TYR A 40 -2.66 4.53 -6.36
CA TYR A 40 -2.24 5.51 -5.37
C TYR A 40 -1.69 6.72 -6.12
N GLN A 41 -2.29 7.89 -5.86
CA GLN A 41 -1.68 9.15 -6.24
C GLN A 41 -0.80 9.59 -5.07
N ILE A 42 0.47 9.85 -5.33
CA ILE A 42 1.44 10.20 -4.28
C ILE A 42 1.16 11.63 -3.81
N PRO A 43 0.66 11.85 -2.58
CA PRO A 43 0.29 13.19 -2.13
C PRO A 43 1.48 13.95 -1.53
N SER A 44 2.59 13.27 -1.21
CA SER A 44 3.70 13.86 -0.46
C SER A 44 5.05 13.69 -1.17
N ALA A 45 5.84 14.76 -1.18
CA ALA A 45 7.20 14.81 -1.72
C ALA A 45 8.25 13.99 -0.93
N SER A 46 7.84 13.19 0.07
CA SER A 46 8.78 12.36 0.86
C SER A 46 9.51 11.29 0.02
N MET A 47 9.02 10.98 -1.18
CA MET A 47 9.69 10.10 -2.15
C MET A 47 9.86 10.75 -3.54
N GLU A 48 9.80 12.08 -3.59
CA GLU A 48 9.71 12.89 -4.83
C GLU A 48 10.73 12.55 -5.91
N ASP A 49 11.94 12.10 -5.55
CA ASP A 49 12.96 11.77 -6.55
C ASP A 49 12.89 10.32 -7.04
N THR A 50 12.36 9.38 -6.22
CA THR A 50 12.11 8.01 -6.70
C THR A 50 10.82 7.95 -7.52
N LEU A 51 9.82 8.73 -7.12
CA LEU A 51 8.49 8.76 -7.70
C LEU A 51 8.02 10.21 -7.80
N LEU A 52 7.83 10.71 -9.02
CA LEU A 52 7.50 12.12 -9.22
C LEU A 52 6.13 12.42 -8.61
N VAL A 53 6.01 13.60 -8.02
CA VAL A 53 4.72 14.10 -7.51
C VAL A 53 3.75 14.22 -8.69
N GLY A 54 2.68 13.41 -8.66
CA GLY A 54 1.72 13.28 -9.76
C GLY A 54 1.74 11.93 -10.48
N ASP A 55 2.76 11.09 -10.26
CA ASP A 55 2.78 9.73 -10.80
C ASP A 55 1.73 8.85 -10.13
N PHE A 56 1.07 8.02 -10.93
CA PHE A 56 0.13 7.01 -10.47
C PHE A 56 0.86 5.70 -10.22
N LEU A 57 0.88 5.27 -8.96
CA LEU A 57 1.37 3.94 -8.61
C LEU A 57 0.21 2.94 -8.61
N ILE A 58 0.45 1.78 -9.22
CA ILE A 58 -0.47 0.65 -9.14
C ILE A 58 0.07 -0.30 -8.07
N GLY A 59 -0.59 -0.30 -6.91
CA GLY A 59 -0.28 -1.22 -5.82
C GLY A 59 -1.01 -2.55 -5.98
N ASN A 60 -0.28 -3.66 -5.83
CA ASN A 60 -0.86 -4.99 -5.75
C ASN A 60 -1.29 -5.29 -4.31
N LYS A 61 -2.58 -5.16 -4.03
CA LYS A 61 -3.16 -5.42 -2.71
C LYS A 61 -3.24 -6.90 -2.36
N LEU A 62 -3.36 -7.79 -3.35
CA LEU A 62 -3.40 -9.23 -3.08
C LEU A 62 -2.09 -9.73 -2.49
N ALA A 63 -0.96 -9.21 -2.99
CA ALA A 63 0.37 -9.62 -2.54
C ALA A 63 0.57 -9.37 -1.04
N PHE A 64 0.21 -8.19 -0.57
CA PHE A 64 0.46 -7.75 0.81
C PHE A 64 -0.77 -7.82 1.71
N GLY A 65 -1.93 -8.21 1.20
CA GLY A 65 -3.18 -8.29 1.94
C GLY A 65 -4.05 -7.05 1.75
N ALA A 66 -5.26 -7.25 1.23
CA ALA A 66 -6.24 -6.19 1.08
C ALA A 66 -7.04 -5.99 2.37
N TYR A 67 -7.33 -4.74 2.73
CA TYR A 67 -8.31 -4.43 3.77
C TYR A 67 -9.73 -4.69 3.25
N LEU A 68 -10.55 -5.37 4.04
CA LEU A 68 -11.97 -5.51 3.72
C LEU A 68 -12.66 -4.14 3.81
N PRO A 69 -13.51 -3.79 2.83
CA PRO A 69 -14.28 -2.55 2.91
C PRO A 69 -15.17 -2.59 4.15
N PHE A 70 -15.31 -1.45 4.83
CA PHE A 70 -16.12 -1.29 6.05
C PHE A 70 -15.61 -2.04 7.29
N THR A 71 -14.42 -2.65 7.25
CA THR A 71 -13.79 -3.27 8.42
C THR A 71 -12.32 -2.91 8.49
N GLU A 72 -11.72 -3.03 9.68
CA GLU A 72 -10.28 -2.86 9.87
C GLU A 72 -9.50 -4.18 9.64
N ILE A 73 -10.18 -5.23 9.17
CA ILE A 73 -9.59 -6.55 8.98
C ILE A 73 -8.74 -6.53 7.71
N ARG A 74 -7.44 -6.82 7.87
CA ARG A 74 -6.50 -7.05 6.77
C ARG A 74 -6.48 -8.54 6.43
N MET A 75 -6.72 -8.88 5.17
CA MET A 75 -6.52 -10.25 4.71
C MET A 75 -5.03 -10.63 4.74
N PRO A 76 -4.69 -11.89 5.03
CA PRO A 76 -3.29 -12.32 4.98
C PRO A 76 -2.75 -12.16 3.56
N GLY A 77 -1.68 -11.40 3.43
CA GLY A 77 -0.91 -11.35 2.18
C GLY A 77 -0.12 -12.65 2.01
N TYR A 78 0.05 -13.09 0.78
CA TYR A 78 0.90 -14.25 0.48
C TYR A 78 2.38 -13.89 0.33
N LYS A 79 2.70 -12.59 0.30
CA LYS A 79 4.06 -12.08 0.14
C LYS A 79 4.43 -11.17 1.32
N TYR A 80 5.60 -11.40 1.88
CA TYR A 80 6.23 -10.49 2.83
C TYR A 80 7.11 -9.49 2.07
N PRO A 81 7.20 -8.24 2.54
CA PRO A 81 8.08 -7.26 1.91
C PRO A 81 9.53 -7.71 2.01
N HIS A 82 10.32 -7.38 1.00
CA HIS A 82 11.76 -7.65 0.99
C HIS A 82 12.55 -6.36 1.21
N ASN A 83 13.83 -6.49 1.56
CA ASN A 83 14.74 -5.36 1.68
C ASN A 83 14.74 -4.53 0.39
N ASN A 84 14.68 -3.21 0.57
CA ASN A 84 14.55 -2.19 -0.45
C ASN A 84 13.23 -2.18 -1.26
N GLU A 85 12.19 -2.94 -0.87
CA GLU A 85 10.89 -2.87 -1.53
C GLU A 85 10.08 -1.65 -1.05
N VAL A 86 9.37 -0.98 -1.97
CA VAL A 86 8.46 0.11 -1.62
C VAL A 86 7.15 -0.50 -1.16
N VAL A 87 6.75 -0.17 0.06
CA VAL A 87 5.55 -0.67 0.71
C VAL A 87 4.58 0.46 0.97
N VAL A 88 3.29 0.15 0.79
CA VAL A 88 2.19 1.02 1.19
C VAL A 88 1.52 0.43 2.41
N PHE A 89 1.39 1.21 3.48
CA PHE A 89 0.74 0.76 4.71
C PHE A 89 -0.06 1.90 5.35
N ARG A 90 -1.07 1.55 6.15
CA ARG A 90 -1.80 2.53 6.98
C ARG A 90 -0.98 2.86 8.20
N PHE A 91 -0.93 4.15 8.55
CA PHE A 91 -0.17 4.57 9.72
C PHE A 91 -0.75 3.94 10.98
N PRO A 92 0.04 3.25 11.82
CA PRO A 92 -0.50 2.53 12.98
C PRO A 92 -1.22 3.42 14.00
N HIS A 93 -0.90 4.72 14.06
CA HIS A 93 -1.55 5.68 14.96
C HIS A 93 -2.71 6.44 14.30
N ASP A 94 -2.86 6.37 12.98
CA ASP A 94 -3.90 7.06 12.22
C ASP A 94 -4.27 6.24 10.96
N ASN A 95 -5.34 5.47 11.06
CA ASN A 95 -5.81 4.59 9.99
C ASN A 95 -6.37 5.34 8.77
N ASP A 96 -6.59 6.65 8.87
CA ASP A 96 -7.09 7.47 7.77
C ASP A 96 -5.97 7.84 6.77
N ARG A 97 -4.71 7.58 7.14
CA ARG A 97 -3.55 7.96 6.34
C ARG A 97 -2.74 6.75 5.88
N GLU A 98 -2.59 6.65 4.57
CA GLU A 98 -1.69 5.69 3.94
C GLU A 98 -0.31 6.34 3.71
N PHE A 99 0.73 5.61 4.08
CA PHE A 99 2.12 5.99 3.88
C PHE A 99 2.75 5.07 2.87
N ILE A 100 3.60 5.67 2.03
CA ILE A 100 4.44 4.93 1.10
C ILE A 100 5.88 5.14 1.55
N LYS A 101 6.54 4.05 1.93
CA LYS A 101 7.92 4.04 2.43
C LYS A 101 8.67 2.85 1.84
N ARG A 102 9.99 2.84 2.00
CA ARG A 102 10.84 1.71 1.61
C ARG A 102 11.12 0.87 2.85
N CYS A 103 10.90 -0.43 2.75
CA CYS A 103 11.33 -1.38 3.77
C CYS A 103 12.85 -1.57 3.65
N VAL A 104 13.58 -1.20 4.68
CA VAL A 104 15.03 -1.29 4.78
C VAL A 104 15.46 -2.51 5.60
N ALA A 105 14.66 -2.94 6.59
CA ALA A 105 14.94 -4.13 7.37
C ALA A 105 13.70 -4.97 7.72
N LEU A 106 13.92 -6.27 7.82
CA LEU A 106 12.93 -7.32 8.11
C LEU A 106 12.92 -7.71 9.59
N PRO A 107 11.89 -8.46 10.06
CA PRO A 107 11.85 -9.00 11.41
C PRO A 107 13.14 -9.71 11.80
N SER A 108 13.58 -9.54 13.04
CA SER A 108 14.82 -10.07 13.62
C SER A 108 16.13 -9.46 13.10
N GLN A 109 16.10 -8.60 12.08
CA GLN A 109 17.27 -7.83 11.68
C GLN A 109 17.51 -6.67 12.64
N THR A 110 18.76 -6.24 12.78
CA THR A 110 19.14 -5.10 13.62
C THR A 110 19.43 -3.89 12.76
N VAL A 111 18.72 -2.78 13.04
CA VAL A 111 18.91 -1.50 12.35
C VAL A 111 19.66 -0.53 13.23
N GLU A 112 20.60 0.18 12.61
CA GLU A 112 21.30 1.29 13.22
C GLU A 112 21.48 2.41 12.19
N ILE A 113 21.30 3.65 12.61
CA ILE A 113 21.62 4.82 11.80
C ILE A 113 22.83 5.49 12.46
N ARG A 114 23.90 5.70 11.70
CA ARG A 114 25.10 6.44 12.13
C ARG A 114 25.34 7.55 11.15
N ASP A 115 25.29 8.79 11.60
CA ASP A 115 25.54 9.97 10.78
C ASP A 115 24.73 9.97 9.45
N LYS A 116 23.43 9.65 9.53
CA LYS A 116 22.47 9.49 8.41
C LYS A 116 22.67 8.27 7.51
N VAL A 117 23.67 7.43 7.79
CA VAL A 117 23.92 6.19 7.07
C VAL A 117 23.21 5.05 7.79
N ILE A 118 22.38 4.30 7.07
CA ILE A 118 21.66 3.16 7.63
C ILE A 118 22.54 1.90 7.54
N TYR A 119 22.54 1.12 8.61
CA TYR A 119 23.19 -0.17 8.74
C TYR A 119 22.14 -1.21 9.12
N VAL A 120 22.17 -2.35 8.44
CA VAL A 120 21.31 -3.51 8.74
C VAL A 120 22.21 -4.70 9.03
N ASP A 121 22.07 -5.30 10.20
CA ASP A 121 22.92 -6.37 10.73
C ASP A 121 24.42 -6.00 10.67
N GLY A 122 24.72 -4.72 10.93
CA GLY A 122 26.08 -4.15 10.87
C GLY A 122 26.60 -3.81 9.47
N ASN A 123 25.89 -4.19 8.40
CA ASN A 123 26.27 -3.89 7.03
C ASN A 123 25.67 -2.57 6.55
N ARG A 124 26.47 -1.71 5.93
CA ARG A 124 25.99 -0.44 5.34
C ARG A 124 24.97 -0.74 4.24
N THR A 125 23.80 -0.11 4.30
CA THR A 125 22.82 -0.20 3.21
C THR A 125 23.24 0.65 2.02
N ILE A 126 22.83 0.24 0.83
CA ILE A 126 23.02 1.02 -0.39
C ILE A 126 21.80 1.92 -0.55
N ASP A 127 22.03 3.23 -0.56
CA ASP A 127 20.99 4.19 -0.83
C ASP A 127 20.48 4.00 -2.27
N PRO A 128 19.17 4.00 -2.51
CA PRO A 128 18.62 3.97 -3.86
C PRO A 128 19.22 5.07 -4.74
N GLU A 129 19.38 4.80 -6.03
CA GLU A 129 20.05 5.70 -7.01
C GLU A 129 19.53 7.14 -7.01
N ARG A 130 18.25 7.36 -6.64
CA ARG A 130 17.61 8.68 -6.58
C ARG A 130 17.41 9.20 -5.15
N SER A 131 18.26 8.82 -4.20
CA SER A 131 18.16 9.31 -2.82
C SER A 131 18.85 10.67 -2.67
N LYS A 132 18.18 11.63 -2.02
CA LYS A 132 18.77 12.94 -1.69
C LYS A 132 18.81 13.17 -0.18
N TYR A 133 19.91 13.76 0.29
CA TYR A 133 20.00 14.29 1.65
C TYR A 133 19.72 15.79 1.60
N VAL A 134 18.48 16.18 1.93
CA VAL A 134 18.05 17.59 1.88
C VAL A 134 18.76 18.43 2.94
N ASP A 135 19.01 17.86 4.12
CA ASP A 135 19.77 18.52 5.20
C ASP A 135 21.19 17.94 5.26
N PRO A 136 22.23 18.72 4.89
CA PRO A 136 23.61 18.24 4.90
C PRO A 136 24.19 18.13 6.31
N ARG A 137 23.53 18.69 7.34
CA ARG A 137 24.05 18.69 8.70
C ARG A 137 23.79 17.35 9.36
N VAL A 138 24.83 16.78 9.96
CA VAL A 138 24.71 15.64 10.88
C VAL A 138 24.57 16.18 12.30
N LEU A 139 23.47 15.83 12.95
CA LEU A 139 23.20 16.20 14.33
C LEU A 139 23.84 15.17 15.28
N PRO A 140 24.58 15.62 16.31
CA PRO A 140 25.07 14.74 17.36
C PRO A 140 23.92 14.00 18.03
N LYS A 141 24.17 12.76 18.47
CA LYS A 141 23.16 11.89 19.08
C LYS A 141 22.49 12.53 20.31
N GLU A 142 23.24 13.34 21.04
CA GLU A 142 22.82 14.02 22.28
C GLU A 142 21.98 15.28 22.02
N SER A 143 21.90 15.75 20.77
CA SER A 143 21.08 16.91 20.43
C SER A 143 19.58 16.58 20.44
N GLU A 144 18.73 17.60 20.60
CA GLU A 144 17.26 17.47 20.67
C GLU A 144 16.66 16.64 19.51
N ASN A 145 17.28 16.66 18.33
CA ASN A 145 16.87 15.89 17.15
C ASN A 145 17.96 14.93 16.64
N GLY A 146 18.92 14.56 17.48
CA GLY A 146 20.05 13.68 17.14
C GLY A 146 19.60 12.30 16.67
N VAL A 147 18.49 11.81 17.21
CA VAL A 147 17.87 10.52 16.86
C VAL A 147 17.55 10.39 15.38
N ARG A 148 17.29 11.51 14.69
CA ARG A 148 17.06 11.56 13.24
C ARG A 148 18.26 11.03 12.46
N ASP A 149 19.47 11.40 12.89
CA ASP A 149 20.71 11.10 12.18
C ASP A 149 21.48 9.94 12.83
N ASN A 150 21.15 9.62 14.10
CA ASN A 150 21.83 8.64 14.93
C ASN A 150 20.81 7.82 15.75
N TYR A 151 20.42 6.65 15.25
CA TYR A 151 19.38 5.79 15.81
C TYR A 151 19.89 4.38 16.11
N GLY A 152 19.40 3.77 17.19
CA GLY A 152 19.71 2.38 17.53
C GLY A 152 21.10 2.14 18.14
N PRO A 153 21.58 0.88 18.07
CA PRO A 153 20.99 -0.26 17.34
C PRO A 153 19.65 -0.75 17.93
N VAL A 154 18.72 -1.16 17.08
CA VAL A 154 17.41 -1.74 17.46
C VAL A 154 17.12 -2.97 16.62
N THR A 155 16.73 -4.08 17.28
CA THR A 155 16.26 -5.28 16.58
C THR A 155 14.78 -5.16 16.25
N VAL A 156 14.43 -5.38 14.99
CA VAL A 156 13.05 -5.29 14.49
C VAL A 156 12.22 -6.43 15.09
N PRO A 157 11.12 -6.12 15.81
CA PRO A 157 10.25 -7.16 16.39
C PRO A 157 9.61 -8.07 15.34
N PRO A 158 9.09 -9.25 15.75
CA PRO A 158 8.23 -10.06 14.89
C PRO A 158 7.07 -9.23 14.33
N ASP A 159 6.70 -9.49 13.08
CA ASP A 159 5.62 -8.81 12.33
C ASP A 159 5.81 -7.29 12.12
N HIS A 160 6.99 -6.74 12.42
CA HIS A 160 7.34 -5.35 12.18
C HIS A 160 8.39 -5.22 11.08
N TYR A 161 8.44 -4.04 10.45
CA TYR A 161 9.38 -3.70 9.39
C TYR A 161 9.92 -2.30 9.66
N PHE A 162 11.16 -2.06 9.26
CA PHE A 162 11.80 -0.75 9.34
C PHE A 162 12.04 -0.19 7.95
#